data_AF-A0A3D1X510-F1
#
_entry.id   AF-A0A3D1X510-F1
#
_cell.length_a   1.000
_cell.length_b   1.000
_cell.length_c   1.000
_cell.angle_alpha   90.00
_cell.angle_beta   90.00
_cell.angle_gamma   90.00
#
_symmetry.space_group_name_H-M   'P 1'
#
loop_
_entity.id
_entity.type
_entity.pdbx_description
1 polymer ?
#
loop_
_entity_poly.entity_id
_entity_poly.type
_entity_poly.pdbx_seq_one_letter_code
_entity_poly.pdbx_strand_id
1 'polypeptide(L)'
;YRNSFICYVPGLSENIVVDEYCSTADILPTLLNLFGVEYDSRLLAGTDVLSSGVHIAMLSNRSFLTKAFRYDADTETVIPADDSIVISDELLHAYCLYVDNKFKVSSNIVNSDYYAHVFNKEPSGGSLKDTVVFTD
;
A
#
# COMPACT_ATOMS: atom_id res chain seq x y z
N TYR A 1 1.35 15.38 -1.88
CA TYR A 1 1.95 15.74 -0.57
C TYR A 1 2.97 14.66 -0.21
N ARG A 2 4.17 15.01 0.29
CA ARG A 2 5.19 14.05 0.78
C ARG A 2 5.24 14.14 2.30
N ASN A 3 5.08 13.00 2.97
CA ASN A 3 5.19 12.90 4.43
C ASN A 3 6.40 12.03 4.80
N SER A 4 6.91 12.19 6.01
CA SER A 4 7.96 11.37 6.59
C SER A 4 7.37 10.57 7.75
N PHE A 5 7.56 9.26 7.74
CA PHE A 5 7.28 8.41 8.89
C PHE A 5 8.55 8.25 9.71
N ILE A 6 8.48 8.58 10.99
CA ILE A 6 9.59 8.41 11.94
C ILE A 6 9.06 7.57 13.10
N CYS A 7 9.70 6.43 13.34
CA CYS A 7 9.40 5.54 14.45
C CYS A 7 10.60 5.47 15.39
N TYR A 8 10.41 5.83 16.66
CA TYR A 8 11.44 5.68 17.68
C TYR A 8 11.25 4.35 18.42
N VAL A 9 12.26 3.48 18.36
CA VAL A 9 12.28 2.22 19.11
C VAL A 9 13.47 2.24 20.07
N PRO A 10 13.22 2.24 21.39
CA PRO A 10 14.30 2.25 22.36
C PRO A 10 15.11 0.94 22.29
N GLY A 11 16.42 1.05 22.33
CA GLY A 11 17.33 -0.12 22.34
C GLY A 11 17.72 -0.65 20.98
N LEU A 12 17.27 -0.05 19.86
CA LEU A 12 17.91 -0.28 18.57
C LEU A 12 19.36 0.21 18.61
N SER A 13 20.29 -0.65 18.20
CA SER A 13 21.73 -0.34 18.19
C SER A 13 22.11 0.73 17.15
N GLU A 14 21.32 0.84 16.09
CA GLU A 14 21.51 1.79 15.00
C GLU A 14 20.17 2.21 14.39
N ASN A 15 20.18 3.36 13.72
CA ASN A 15 19.01 3.86 13.01
C ASN A 15 18.81 3.06 11.71
N ILE A 16 17.59 2.58 11.49
CA ILE A 16 17.18 2.00 10.21
C ILE A 16 16.64 3.13 9.33
N VAL A 17 17.31 3.38 8.21
CA VAL A 17 16.89 4.39 7.23
C VAL A 17 16.39 3.67 5.99
N VAL A 18 15.12 3.90 5.66
CA VAL A 18 14.50 3.38 4.44
C VAL A 18 14.21 4.55 3.50
N ASP A 19 14.89 4.55 2.36
CA ASP A 19 14.68 5.52 1.28
C ASP A 19 13.88 4.87 0.13
N GLU A 20 12.78 4.22 0.49
CA GLU A 20 11.81 3.63 -0.42
C GLU A 20 10.49 4.39 -0.34
N TYR A 21 9.72 4.37 -1.42
CA TYR A 21 8.38 4.95 -1.44
C TYR A 21 7.40 4.01 -0.74
N CYS A 22 6.64 4.56 0.21
CA CYS A 22 5.59 3.84 0.93
C CYS A 22 4.33 4.70 1.09
N SER A 23 3.20 4.04 1.34
CA SER A 23 1.93 4.66 1.66
C SER A 23 1.63 4.56 3.17
N THR A 24 0.66 5.35 3.65
CA THR A 24 0.19 5.27 5.04
C THR A 24 -0.34 3.90 5.42
N ALA A 25 -0.89 3.15 4.45
CA ALA A 25 -1.35 1.77 4.64
C ALA A 25 -0.23 0.81 5.09
N ASP A 26 1.04 1.13 4.78
CA ASP A 26 2.21 0.31 5.09
C ASP A 26 2.68 0.44 6.54
N ILE A 27 2.23 1.48 7.26
CA ILE A 27 2.65 1.75 8.64
C ILE A 27 2.23 0.61 9.58
N LEU A 28 0.98 0.15 9.49
CA LEU A 28 0.47 -0.91 10.37
C LEU A 28 1.23 -2.23 10.21
N PRO A 29 1.36 -2.84 9.01
CA PRO A 29 2.12 -4.09 8.86
C PRO A 29 3.59 -3.93 9.26
N THR A 30 4.20 -2.77 9.02
CA THR A 30 5.57 -2.47 9.46
C THR A 30 5.68 -2.54 10.99
N LEU A 31 4.78 -1.88 11.72
CA LEU A 31 4.80 -1.87 13.19
C LEU A 31 4.51 -3.26 13.77
N LEU A 32 3.57 -4.01 13.19
CA LEU A 32 3.25 -5.37 13.65
C LEU A 32 4.47 -6.29 13.53
N ASN A 33 5.18 -6.27 12.40
CA ASN A 33 6.41 -7.02 12.22
C ASN A 33 7.52 -6.57 13.17
N LEU A 34 7.72 -5.25 13.30
CA LEU A 34 8.75 -4.68 14.17
C LEU A 34 8.55 -5.04 15.65
N PHE A 35 7.30 -5.19 16.08
CA PHE A 35 6.96 -5.57 17.46
C PHE A 35 6.74 -7.08 17.65
N GLY A 36 6.95 -7.89 16.61
CA GLY A 36 6.76 -9.34 16.68
C GLY A 36 5.32 -9.77 16.96
N VAL A 37 4.34 -8.97 16.52
CA VAL A 37 2.92 -9.28 16.66
C VAL A 37 2.51 -10.20 15.51
N GLU A 38 1.99 -11.37 15.83
CA GLU A 38 1.43 -12.31 14.84
C GLU A 38 0.13 -11.77 14.24
N TYR A 39 0.02 -11.80 12.92
CA TYR A 39 -1.19 -11.41 12.17
C TYR A 39 -1.26 -12.15 10.82
N ASP A 40 -2.46 -12.21 10.24
CA ASP A 40 -2.64 -12.66 8.85
C ASP A 40 -2.46 -11.47 7.91
N SER A 41 -1.35 -11.45 7.16
CA SER A 41 -1.03 -10.34 6.25
C SER A 41 -2.05 -10.15 5.12
N ARG A 42 -2.82 -11.18 4.78
CA ARG A 42 -3.89 -11.09 3.75
C ARG A 42 -5.02 -10.18 4.17
N LEU A 43 -5.11 -9.86 5.47
CA LEU A 43 -6.10 -8.93 6.01
C LEU A 43 -5.68 -7.47 5.85
N LEU A 44 -4.43 -7.17 5.51
CA LEU A 44 -3.96 -5.79 5.40
C LEU A 44 -3.69 -5.41 3.94
N ALA A 45 -4.10 -4.20 3.57
CA ALA A 45 -3.83 -3.66 2.24
C ALA A 45 -2.36 -3.24 2.07
N GLY A 46 -1.73 -2.75 3.14
CA GLY A 46 -0.33 -2.34 3.13
C GLY A 46 0.67 -3.48 3.09
N THR A 47 1.94 -3.15 3.00
CA THR A 47 3.06 -4.08 3.06
C THR A 47 4.14 -3.50 3.96
N ASP A 48 4.83 -4.35 4.70
CA ASP A 48 5.91 -3.90 5.59
C ASP A 48 7.05 -3.27 4.79
N VAL A 49 7.36 -2.01 5.09
CA VAL A 49 8.38 -1.22 4.39
C VAL A 49 9.81 -1.71 4.67
N LEU A 50 10.00 -2.48 5.75
CA LEU A 50 11.28 -3.11 6.09
C LEU A 50 11.51 -4.43 5.34
N SER A 51 10.48 -4.95 4.66
CA SER A 51 10.58 -6.18 3.89
C SER A 51 11.25 -5.96 2.53
N SER A 52 11.69 -7.04 1.88
CA SER A 52 12.22 -7.01 0.51
C SER A 52 11.11 -7.01 -0.57
N GLY A 53 9.90 -6.58 -0.22
CA GLY A 53 8.73 -6.59 -1.09
C GLY A 53 8.71 -5.45 -2.11
N VAL A 54 7.57 -5.32 -2.80
CA VAL A 54 7.30 -4.18 -3.70
C VAL A 54 6.96 -2.95 -2.87
N HIS A 55 7.77 -1.91 -2.99
CA HIS A 55 7.58 -0.62 -2.32
C HIS A 55 6.99 0.40 -3.30
N ILE A 56 5.81 0.88 -2.99
CA ILE A 56 5.05 1.78 -3.85
C ILE A 56 4.24 2.77 -3.00
N ALA A 57 4.35 4.06 -3.30
CA ALA A 57 3.44 5.05 -2.76
C ALA A 57 2.26 5.20 -3.72
N MET A 58 1.13 4.57 -3.37
CA MET A 58 -0.13 4.65 -4.12
C MET A 58 -0.91 5.90 -3.71
N LEU A 59 -1.44 6.63 -4.70
CA LEU A 59 -2.34 7.76 -4.55
C LEU A 59 -3.79 7.32 -4.77
N SER A 60 -4.76 8.11 -4.28
CA SER A 60 -6.21 7.82 -4.35
C SER A 60 -6.72 7.62 -5.78
N ASN A 61 -6.23 8.40 -6.74
CA ASN A 61 -6.55 8.29 -8.16
C ASN A 61 -5.84 7.11 -8.86
N ARG A 62 -5.19 6.21 -8.10
CA ARG A 62 -4.37 5.08 -8.59
C ARG A 62 -3.09 5.46 -9.32
N SER A 63 -2.74 6.74 -9.36
CA SER A 63 -1.37 7.14 -9.67
C SER A 63 -0.43 6.59 -8.59
N PHE A 64 0.83 6.38 -8.93
CA PHE A 64 1.76 5.80 -7.98
C PHE A 64 3.22 6.20 -8.23
N LEU A 65 4.01 6.08 -7.17
CA LEU A 65 5.44 6.38 -7.18
C LEU A 65 6.21 5.15 -6.71
N THR A 66 7.26 4.82 -7.45
CA THR A 66 8.27 3.84 -7.08
C THR A 66 9.62 4.55 -7.05
N LYS A 67 10.67 3.85 -6.60
CA LYS A 67 12.04 4.36 -6.69
C LYS A 67 12.49 4.60 -8.13
N ALA A 68 12.00 3.80 -9.07
CA ALA A 68 12.44 3.81 -10.46
C ALA A 68 11.63 4.76 -11.35
N PHE A 69 10.34 4.94 -11.08
CA PHE A 69 9.46 5.76 -11.91
C PHE A 69 8.18 6.17 -11.18
N ARG A 70 7.48 7.12 -11.77
CA ARG A 70 6.13 7.57 -11.39
C ARG A 70 5.17 7.27 -12.51
N TYR A 71 3.96 6.88 -12.16
CA TYR A 71 2.87 6.69 -13.10
C TYR A 71 1.72 7.63 -12.73
N ASP A 72 1.26 8.39 -13.72
CA ASP A 72 0.09 9.25 -13.63
C ASP A 72 -1.09 8.54 -14.31
N ALA A 73 -2.08 8.16 -13.52
CA ALA A 73 -3.22 7.38 -13.99
C ALA A 73 -4.26 8.22 -14.76
N ASP A 74 -4.27 9.54 -14.56
CA ASP A 74 -5.21 10.44 -15.25
C ASP A 74 -4.78 10.69 -16.71
N THR A 75 -3.48 10.70 -16.95
CA THR A 75 -2.86 10.92 -18.27
C THR A 75 -2.27 9.66 -18.89
N GLU A 76 -2.22 8.56 -18.15
CA GLU A 76 -1.56 7.29 -18.52
C GLU A 76 -0.07 7.48 -18.88
N THR A 77 0.62 8.37 -18.17
CA THR A 77 2.03 8.70 -18.44
C THR A 77 2.98 8.09 -17.43
N VAL A 78 4.13 7.63 -17.92
CA VAL A 78 5.25 7.14 -17.10
C VAL A 78 6.39 8.15 -17.11
N ILE A 79 6.87 8.50 -15.92
CA ILE A 79 7.97 9.45 -15.72
C ILE A 79 9.10 8.70 -14.98
N PRO A 80 10.19 8.34 -15.67
CA PRO A 80 11.36 7.74 -15.03
C PRO A 80 11.94 8.65 -13.94
N ALA A 81 12.52 8.07 -12.89
CA ALA A 81 13.21 8.83 -11.85
C ALA A 81 14.55 9.42 -12.34
N ASP A 82 15.13 8.82 -13.38
CA ASP A 82 16.37 9.23 -14.04
C ASP A 82 16.32 8.85 -15.53
N ASP A 83 16.99 9.63 -16.39
CA ASP A 83 16.99 9.44 -17.86
C ASP A 83 17.59 8.10 -18.30
N SER A 84 18.39 7.43 -17.45
CA SER A 84 18.95 6.11 -17.73
C SER A 84 17.99 4.95 -17.49
N ILE A 85 16.85 5.18 -16.83
CA ILE A 85 15.88 4.15 -16.47
C ILE A 85 14.91 3.93 -17.64
N VAL A 86 14.89 2.70 -18.16
CA VAL A 86 13.94 2.26 -19.18
C VAL A 86 12.88 1.38 -18.53
N ILE A 87 11.62 1.78 -18.64
CA ILE A 87 10.47 1.03 -18.13
C ILE A 87 9.84 0.31 -19.32
N SER A 88 9.85 -1.01 -19.30
CA SER A 88 9.15 -1.80 -20.31
C SER A 88 7.64 -1.76 -20.09
N ASP A 89 6.87 -1.94 -21.15
CA ASP A 89 5.40 -2.04 -21.08
C ASP A 89 4.94 -3.16 -20.15
N GLU A 90 5.67 -4.30 -20.15
CA GLU A 90 5.40 -5.43 -19.25
C GLU A 90 5.59 -5.04 -17.78
N LEU A 91 6.67 -4.32 -17.46
CA LEU A 91 6.94 -3.86 -16.10
C LEU A 91 5.85 -2.87 -15.67
N LEU A 92 5.55 -1.88 -16.50
CA LEU A 92 4.51 -0.90 -16.22
C LEU A 92 3.16 -1.58 -15.98
N HIS A 93 2.78 -2.53 -16.85
CA HIS A 93 1.55 -3.29 -16.72
C HIS A 93 1.49 -4.07 -15.39
N ALA A 94 2.59 -4.70 -14.98
CA ALA A 94 2.65 -5.43 -13.72
C ALA A 94 2.41 -4.51 -12.51
N TYR A 95 2.99 -3.30 -12.51
CA TYR A 95 2.76 -2.32 -11.45
C TYR A 95 1.33 -1.77 -11.46
N CYS A 96 0.77 -1.43 -12.62
CA CYS A 96 -0.62 -1.00 -12.73
C CYS A 96 -1.57 -2.08 -12.21
N LEU A 97 -1.36 -3.34 -12.59
CA LEU A 97 -2.15 -4.47 -12.09
C LEU A 97 -2.00 -4.68 -10.58
N TYR A 98 -0.78 -4.50 -10.04
CA TYR A 98 -0.54 -4.57 -8.60
C TYR A 98 -1.37 -3.53 -7.84
N VAL A 99 -1.32 -2.27 -8.27
CA VAL A 99 -2.09 -1.17 -7.66
C VAL A 99 -3.59 -1.45 -7.76
N ASP A 100 -4.08 -1.80 -8.94
CA ASP A 100 -5.50 -2.12 -9.14
C ASP A 100 -5.99 -3.25 -8.23
N ASN A 101 -5.18 -4.29 -8.04
CA ASN A 101 -5.51 -5.39 -7.15
C ASN A 101 -5.55 -4.95 -5.68
N LYS A 102 -4.63 -4.07 -5.23
CA LYS A 102 -4.66 -3.51 -3.88
C LYS A 102 -5.93 -2.72 -3.60
N PHE A 103 -6.34 -1.86 -4.53
CA PHE A 103 -7.62 -1.12 -4.43
C PHE A 103 -8.82 -2.06 -4.40
N LYS A 104 -8.87 -3.06 -5.30
CA LYS A 104 -9.96 -4.05 -5.34
C LYS A 104 -10.06 -4.83 -4.03
N VAL A 105 -8.95 -5.32 -3.49
CA VAL A 105 -8.93 -6.06 -2.22
C VAL A 105 -9.39 -5.17 -1.07
N SER A 106 -8.85 -3.95 -0.96
CA SER A 106 -9.25 -3.00 0.10
C SER A 106 -10.75 -2.70 0.05
N SER A 107 -11.30 -2.40 -1.13
CA SER A 107 -12.73 -2.16 -1.31
C SER A 107 -13.56 -3.40 -0.99
N ASN A 108 -13.11 -4.58 -1.39
CA ASN A 108 -13.83 -5.83 -1.12
C ASN A 108 -13.84 -6.17 0.37
N ILE A 109 -12.74 -5.95 1.10
CA ILE A 109 -12.69 -6.16 2.55
C ILE A 109 -13.81 -5.39 3.24
N VAL A 110 -13.96 -4.12 2.87
CA VAL A 110 -14.97 -3.21 3.44
C VAL A 110 -16.38 -3.56 2.98
N ASN A 111 -16.59 -3.70 1.66
CA ASN A 111 -17.92 -3.88 1.07
C ASN A 111 -18.54 -5.26 1.33
N SER A 112 -17.72 -6.27 1.65
CA SER A 112 -18.21 -7.62 1.96
C SER A 112 -18.23 -7.95 3.45
N ASP A 113 -17.91 -6.98 4.31
CA ASP A 113 -17.73 -7.21 5.75
C ASP A 113 -16.78 -8.39 6.02
N TYR A 114 -15.65 -8.41 5.29
CA TYR A 114 -14.79 -9.59 5.19
C TYR A 114 -14.21 -10.01 6.55
N TYR A 115 -13.94 -9.06 7.43
CA TYR A 115 -13.45 -9.39 8.77
C TYR A 115 -14.49 -10.11 9.63
N ALA A 116 -15.79 -9.79 9.50
CA ALA A 116 -16.82 -10.56 10.19
C ALA A 116 -16.82 -12.02 9.71
N HIS A 117 -16.67 -12.23 8.40
CA HIS A 117 -16.54 -13.57 7.82
C HIS A 117 -15.31 -14.32 8.34
N VAL A 118 -14.11 -13.73 8.27
CA VAL A 118 -12.85 -14.38 8.68
C VAL A 118 -12.83 -14.72 10.18
N PHE A 119 -13.42 -13.87 11.02
CA PHE A 119 -13.43 -14.06 12.46
C PHE A 119 -14.71 -14.73 12.99
N ASN A 120 -15.56 -15.28 12.11
CA ASN A 120 -16.84 -15.91 12.46
C ASN A 120 -17.71 -15.05 13.39
N LYS A 121 -17.83 -13.76 13.08
CA LYS A 121 -18.69 -12.80 13.80
C LYS A 121 -19.99 -12.59 13.03
N GLU A 122 -21.02 -12.17 13.77
CA GLU A 122 -22.26 -11.69 13.14
C GLU A 122 -21.94 -10.54 12.18
N PRO A 123 -22.59 -10.49 10.99
CA PRO A 123 -22.44 -9.38 10.07
C PRO A 123 -22.77 -8.07 10.79
N SER A 124 -21.93 -7.06 10.57
CA SER A 124 -22.06 -5.71 11.14
C SER A 124 -23.36 -4.99 10.73
N GLY A 125 -24.14 -5.56 9.81
CA GLY A 125 -25.44 -5.04 9.37
C GLY A 125 -25.33 -3.78 8.50
N GLY A 126 -24.12 -3.31 8.21
CA GLY A 126 -23.87 -2.16 7.35
C GLY A 126 -24.00 -2.52 5.88
N SER A 127 -25.06 -2.06 5.22
CA SER A 127 -25.06 -1.92 3.76
C SER A 127 -24.45 -0.55 3.45
N LEU A 128 -23.19 -0.53 2.98
CA LEU A 128 -22.64 0.67 2.36
C LEU A 128 -23.38 0.88 1.03
N LYS A 129 -24.46 1.66 1.08
CA LYS A 129 -25.23 2.02 -0.13
C LYS A 129 -24.48 3.02 -1.02
N ASP A 130 -23.43 3.62 -0.50
CA ASP A 130 -22.53 4.48 -1.24
C ASP A 130 -21.14 3.88 -1.19
N THR A 131 -20.62 3.53 -2.38
CA THR A 131 -19.21 3.20 -2.59
C THR A 131 -18.36 4.22 -1.84
N VAL A 132 -17.50 3.79 -0.92
CA VAL A 132 -16.57 4.68 -0.24
C VAL A 132 -15.68 5.32 -1.31
N VAL A 133 -15.98 6.58 -1.65
CA VAL A 133 -15.10 7.41 -2.45
C VAL A 133 -14.03 7.90 -1.50
N PHE A 134 -12.81 7.39 -1.65
CA PHE A 134 -11.64 7.97 -1.00
C PHE A 134 -11.43 9.35 -1.61
N THR A 135 -11.92 10.40 -0.95
CA THR A 135 -11.61 11.79 -1.29
C THR A 135 -10.34 12.22 -0.58
N ASP A 136 -9.46 12.90 -1.32
CA ASP A 136 -8.21 13.50 -0.82
C ASP A 136 -8.42 14.54 0.28
#